data_AF-A0A182STH6-F1
#
_entry.id   AF-A0A182STH6-F1
#
_cell.length_a   1.000
_cell.length_b   1.000
_cell.length_c   1.000
_cell.angle_alpha   90.00
_cell.angle_beta   90.00
_cell.angle_gamma   90.00
#
_symmetry.space_group_name_H-M   'P 1'
#
loop_
_entity.id
_entity.type
_entity.pdbx_description
1 polymer ?
#
loop_
_entity_poly.entity_id
_entity_poly.type
_entity_poly.pdbx_seq_one_letter_code
_entity_poly.pdbx_strand_id
1 'polypeptide(L)'
;MAQNDPLGVYLELLQEKYTEFKKRPRRYPDMETLKLVLVLFSTSKRKNSVVPPALIFIGEILTRCQVRDRRHISRGLLLVTNFLKYDEHCKCILPSAVAFLSGVLEQACPEGTLTQTTAIKKPFALTSSLLLQSGLNDTVDSRIKFQLTAKDLLSPELTTSFKMRAIACTVSFVGVLYTQLQHLETVPIYAKHFLHSLQIMHNS
;
A
#
# COMPACT_ATOMS: atom_id res chain seq x y z
N MET A 1 10.38 36.09 -21.31
CA MET A 1 9.28 35.14 -21.04
C MET A 1 9.92 33.88 -20.48
N ALA A 2 9.81 33.69 -19.16
CA ALA A 2 10.44 32.55 -18.49
C ALA A 2 9.79 31.26 -18.99
N GLN A 3 10.62 30.38 -19.53
CA GLN A 3 10.23 29.02 -19.88
C GLN A 3 9.94 28.31 -18.55
N ASN A 4 8.67 28.24 -18.15
CA ASN A 4 8.22 27.55 -16.94
C ASN A 4 8.73 26.11 -17.00
N ASP A 5 9.76 25.78 -16.22
CA ASP A 5 10.19 24.40 -16.05
C ASP A 5 9.06 23.64 -15.35
N PRO A 6 8.35 22.73 -16.04
CA PRO A 6 7.23 22.01 -15.45
C PRO A 6 7.67 21.20 -14.23
N LEU A 7 8.95 20.79 -14.14
CA LEU A 7 9.48 20.02 -13.01
C LEU A 7 9.55 20.85 -11.73
N GLY A 8 9.94 22.12 -11.83
CA GLY A 8 9.98 23.04 -10.68
C GLY A 8 8.59 23.22 -10.06
N VAL A 9 7.58 23.41 -10.91
CA VAL A 9 6.17 23.55 -10.47
C VAL A 9 5.68 22.29 -9.75
N TYR A 10 5.99 21.10 -10.28
CA TYR A 10 5.62 19.85 -9.62
C TYR A 10 6.30 19.65 -8.26
N LEU A 11 7.56 20.08 -8.13
CA LEU A 11 8.29 19.98 -6.87
C LEU A 11 7.72 20.93 -5.81
N GLU A 12 7.41 22.16 -6.19
CA GLU A 12 6.77 23.15 -5.31
C GLU A 12 5.40 22.66 -4.82
N LEU A 13 4.56 22.15 -5.74
CA LEU A 13 3.26 21.56 -5.39
C LEU A 13 3.42 20.34 -4.46
N LEU A 14 4.39 19.47 -4.74
CA LEU A 14 4.67 18.31 -3.89
C LEU A 14 5.10 18.75 -2.48
N GLN A 15 5.95 19.78 -2.39
CA GLN A 15 6.42 20.34 -1.12
C GLN A 15 5.30 21.00 -0.33
N GLU A 16 4.40 21.73 -1.00
CA GLU A 16 3.20 22.31 -0.41
C GLU A 16 2.33 21.20 0.21
N LYS A 17 1.96 20.19 -0.58
CA LYS A 17 1.13 19.07 -0.13
C LYS A 17 1.78 18.26 0.98
N TYR A 18 3.09 18.07 0.92
CA TYR A 18 3.83 17.41 1.99
C TYR A 18 3.82 18.22 3.29
N THR A 19 3.91 19.54 3.20
CA THR A 19 3.83 20.45 4.36
C THR A 19 2.44 20.42 4.99
N GLU A 20 1.38 20.35 4.18
CA GLU A 20 0.02 20.14 4.66
C GLU A 20 -0.12 18.78 5.37
N PHE A 21 0.41 17.71 4.79
CA PHE A 21 0.40 16.38 5.38
C PHE A 21 1.08 16.34 6.75
N LYS A 22 2.23 17.00 6.89
CA LYS A 22 2.96 17.08 8.17
C LYS A 22 2.15 17.67 9.32
N LYS A 23 1.14 18.51 9.04
CA LYS A 23 0.23 19.04 10.07
C LYS A 23 -0.66 17.94 10.66
N ARG A 24 -0.98 16.89 9.90
CA ARG A 24 -1.88 15.78 10.29
C ARG A 24 -1.37 14.43 9.76
N PRO A 25 -0.19 13.95 10.20
CA PRO A 25 0.50 12.82 9.56
C PRO A 25 -0.19 11.46 9.77
N ARG A 26 -1.16 11.38 10.68
CA ARG A 26 -1.96 10.17 10.93
C ARG A 26 -3.18 10.05 10.02
N ARG A 27 -3.48 11.06 9.21
CA ARG A 27 -4.63 11.09 8.30
C ARG A 27 -4.14 10.92 6.87
N TYR A 28 -4.80 10.05 6.11
CA TYR A 28 -4.56 9.94 4.67
C TYR A 28 -4.78 11.29 3.98
N PRO A 29 -3.90 11.69 3.05
CA PRO A 29 -4.12 12.86 2.21
C PRO A 29 -5.44 12.78 1.43
N ASP A 30 -5.86 13.94 0.92
CA ASP A 30 -6.99 14.01 0.00
C ASP A 30 -6.68 13.33 -1.34
N MET A 31 -7.71 13.10 -2.15
CA MET A 31 -7.55 12.43 -3.45
C MET A 31 -6.73 13.26 -4.43
N GLU A 32 -6.76 14.59 -4.35
CA GLU A 32 -5.98 15.46 -5.24
C GLU A 32 -4.48 15.31 -4.97
N THR A 33 -4.08 15.26 -3.70
CA THR A 33 -2.69 14.98 -3.29
C THR A 33 -2.25 13.60 -3.75
N LEU A 34 -3.11 12.59 -3.60
CA LEU A 34 -2.78 11.24 -4.07
C LEU A 34 -2.63 11.20 -5.59
N LYS A 35 -3.54 11.83 -6.35
CA LYS A 35 -3.44 11.94 -7.82
C LYS A 35 -2.16 12.63 -8.24
N LEU A 36 -1.77 13.72 -7.59
CA LEU A 36 -0.50 14.41 -7.85
C LEU A 36 0.65 13.41 -7.76
N VAL A 37 0.76 12.70 -6.64
CA VAL A 37 1.81 11.67 -6.44
C VAL A 37 1.77 10.63 -7.56
N LEU A 38 0.61 10.10 -7.94
CA LEU A 38 0.50 9.09 -9.01
C LEU A 38 0.95 9.61 -10.38
N VAL A 39 0.60 10.86 -10.72
CA VAL A 39 0.99 11.48 -11.99
C VAL A 39 2.50 11.63 -12.08
N LEU A 40 3.18 11.99 -10.99
CA LEU A 40 4.64 12.17 -10.96
C LEU A 40 5.42 10.91 -11.34
N PHE A 41 4.88 9.72 -11.07
CA PHE A 41 5.49 8.45 -11.47
C PHE A 41 5.14 8.05 -12.91
N SER A 42 3.98 8.47 -13.42
CA SER A 42 3.53 8.15 -14.78
C SER A 42 4.23 9.00 -15.86
N THR A 43 4.66 10.23 -15.52
CA THR A 43 5.30 11.16 -16.45
C THR A 43 6.83 11.02 -16.50
N SER A 44 7.42 10.22 -15.61
CA SER A 44 8.86 10.14 -15.41
C SER A 44 9.56 9.19 -16.39
N LYS A 45 9.68 9.58 -17.66
CA LYS A 45 10.55 8.88 -18.64
C LYS A 45 12.06 9.08 -18.42
N ARG A 46 12.47 9.89 -17.43
CA ARG A 46 13.86 10.06 -16.99
C ARG A 46 13.85 10.28 -15.48
N LYS A 47 14.91 9.88 -14.79
CA LYS A 47 15.12 10.05 -13.34
C LYS A 47 15.07 11.54 -12.96
N ASN A 48 13.89 12.11 -12.92
CA ASN A 48 13.67 13.52 -12.63
C ASN A 48 13.82 13.69 -11.11
N SER A 49 14.38 14.83 -10.68
CA SER A 49 14.64 15.18 -9.26
C SER A 49 13.42 15.05 -8.33
N VAL A 50 12.22 14.95 -8.89
CA VAL A 50 10.93 14.89 -8.20
C VAL A 50 10.57 13.47 -7.71
N VAL A 51 11.17 12.41 -8.28
CA VAL A 51 10.80 11.04 -7.88
C VAL A 51 11.25 10.66 -6.46
N PRO A 52 12.51 10.92 -6.05
CA PRO A 52 12.93 10.64 -4.68
C PRO A 52 12.05 11.31 -3.60
N PRO A 53 11.71 12.62 -3.67
CA PRO A 53 10.81 13.22 -2.68
C PRO A 53 9.39 12.63 -2.76
N ALA A 54 8.91 12.22 -3.93
CA ALA A 54 7.61 11.56 -4.04
C ALA A 54 7.61 10.17 -3.38
N LEU A 55 8.69 9.37 -3.53
CA LEU A 55 8.87 8.10 -2.83
C LEU A 55 8.92 8.28 -1.31
N ILE A 56 9.63 9.30 -0.82
CA ILE A 56 9.66 9.65 0.61
C ILE A 56 8.24 9.95 1.10
N PHE A 57 7.47 10.74 0.34
CA PHE A 57 6.10 11.07 0.71
C PHE A 57 5.19 9.83 0.73
N ILE A 58 5.28 8.96 -0.28
CA ILE A 58 4.57 7.65 -0.27
C ILE A 58 4.94 6.87 0.99
N GLY A 59 6.23 6.77 1.31
CA GLY A 59 6.69 6.01 2.45
C GLY A 59 6.18 6.55 3.79
N GLU A 60 6.12 7.87 3.92
CA GLU A 60 5.54 8.54 5.09
C GLU A 60 4.03 8.31 5.21
N ILE A 61 3.29 8.34 4.08
CA ILE A 61 1.86 8.01 4.08
C ILE A 61 1.64 6.57 4.56
N LEU A 62 2.34 5.61 3.95
CA LEU A 62 2.20 4.18 4.27
C LEU A 62 2.61 3.84 5.70
N THR A 63 3.55 4.58 6.29
CA THR A 63 4.01 4.33 7.65
C THR A 63 3.13 5.00 8.70
N ARG A 64 2.69 6.23 8.45
CA ARG A 64 2.09 7.09 9.49
C ARG A 64 0.57 7.15 9.47
N CYS A 65 -0.05 7.03 8.30
CA CYS A 65 -1.49 7.20 8.16
C CYS A 65 -2.24 6.01 8.73
N GLN A 66 -3.17 6.23 9.66
CA GLN A 66 -3.91 5.13 10.25
C GLN A 66 -4.85 4.47 9.24
N VAL A 67 -4.79 3.15 9.16
CA VAL A 67 -5.69 2.36 8.33
C VAL A 67 -6.83 1.85 9.20
N ARG A 68 -8.05 2.21 8.79
CA ARG A 68 -9.27 1.97 9.60
C ARG A 68 -10.47 1.48 8.79
N ASP A 69 -10.47 1.74 7.48
CA ASP A 69 -11.60 1.49 6.61
C ASP A 69 -11.12 1.06 5.22
N ARG A 70 -12.07 0.67 4.36
CA ARG A 70 -11.84 0.26 2.97
C ARG A 70 -11.06 1.29 2.15
N ARG A 71 -11.30 2.58 2.35
CA ARG A 71 -10.67 3.65 1.55
C ARG A 71 -9.20 3.76 1.89
N HIS A 72 -8.86 3.66 3.18
CA HIS A 72 -7.47 3.69 3.62
C HIS A 72 -6.67 2.51 3.05
N ILE A 73 -7.24 1.29 3.09
CA ILE A 73 -6.62 0.10 2.50
C ILE A 73 -6.43 0.30 0.99
N SER A 74 -7.48 0.73 0.29
CA SER A 74 -7.46 0.91 -1.16
C SER A 74 -6.48 1.99 -1.61
N ARG A 75 -6.39 3.11 -0.89
CA ARG A 75 -5.44 4.19 -1.17
C ARG A 75 -4.00 3.75 -0.94
N GLY A 76 -3.73 3.03 0.14
CA GLY A 76 -2.40 2.46 0.38
C GLY A 76 -2.00 1.46 -0.70
N LEU A 77 -2.89 0.54 -1.10
CA LEU A 77 -2.63 -0.39 -2.20
C LEU A 77 -2.44 0.32 -3.54
N LEU A 78 -3.15 1.42 -3.81
CA LEU A 78 -2.92 2.24 -4.99
C LEU A 78 -1.53 2.87 -5.00
N LEU A 79 -1.04 3.37 -3.86
CA LEU A 79 0.31 3.90 -3.74
C LEU A 79 1.37 2.82 -3.91
N VAL A 80 1.16 1.62 -3.35
CA VAL A 80 2.05 0.47 -3.56
C VAL A 80 2.07 0.07 -5.03
N THR A 81 0.91 0.04 -5.71
CA THR A 81 0.85 -0.22 -7.16
C THR A 81 1.74 0.73 -7.95
N ASN A 82 1.68 2.01 -7.59
CA ASN A 82 2.45 3.05 -8.26
C ASN A 82 3.96 2.91 -8.03
N PHE A 83 4.35 2.55 -6.81
CA PHE A 83 5.73 2.21 -6.48
C PHE A 83 6.22 0.97 -7.26
N LEU A 84 5.45 -0.12 -7.29
CA LEU A 84 5.84 -1.35 -7.99
C LEU A 84 6.01 -1.13 -9.49
N LYS A 85 5.17 -0.30 -10.12
CA LYS A 85 5.32 0.10 -11.54
C LYS A 85 6.59 0.90 -11.80
N TYR A 86 7.03 1.68 -10.82
CA TYR A 86 8.27 2.44 -10.92
C TYR A 86 9.51 1.55 -10.73
N ASP A 87 9.45 0.63 -9.77
CA ASP A 87 10.54 -0.28 -9.45
C ASP A 87 10.81 -1.31 -10.54
N GLU A 88 9.94 -1.49 -11.54
CA GLU A 88 10.29 -2.25 -12.75
C GLU A 88 11.57 -1.73 -13.44
N HIS A 89 11.95 -0.48 -13.18
CA HIS A 89 13.15 0.16 -13.73
C HIS A 89 14.17 0.61 -12.67
N CYS A 90 13.84 0.53 -11.38
CA CYS A 90 14.72 0.89 -10.27
C CYS A 90 14.96 -0.32 -9.38
N LYS A 91 16.11 -0.39 -8.70
CA LYS A 91 16.40 -1.47 -7.75
C LYS A 91 16.19 -0.95 -6.32
N CYS A 92 15.02 -0.37 -6.06
CA CYS A 92 14.75 0.40 -4.85
C CYS A 92 13.74 -0.32 -3.96
N ILE A 93 14.15 -0.73 -2.76
CA ILE A 93 13.20 -1.23 -1.76
C ILE A 93 12.51 -0.05 -1.07
N LEU A 94 11.19 -0.13 -0.93
CA LEU A 94 10.41 0.71 -0.02
C LEU A 94 9.96 -0.11 1.20
N PRO A 95 10.66 -0.05 2.35
CA PRO A 95 10.33 -0.87 3.52
C PRO A 95 8.92 -0.63 4.05
N SER A 96 8.40 0.59 3.90
CA SER A 96 7.03 0.93 4.29
C SER A 96 5.97 0.27 3.40
N ALA A 97 6.27 -0.06 2.14
CA ALA A 97 5.40 -0.88 1.31
C ALA A 97 5.37 -2.33 1.80
N VAL A 98 6.52 -2.90 2.17
CA VAL A 98 6.60 -4.24 2.78
C VAL A 98 5.78 -4.29 4.07
N ALA A 99 6.00 -3.32 4.96
CA ALA A 99 5.29 -3.23 6.24
C ALA A 99 3.77 -3.04 6.03
N PHE A 100 3.37 -2.18 5.09
CA PHE A 100 1.96 -1.97 4.77
C PHE A 100 1.30 -3.25 4.23
N LEU A 101 1.92 -3.94 3.27
CA LEU A 101 1.39 -5.18 2.71
C LEU A 101 1.30 -6.29 3.76
N SER A 102 2.32 -6.40 4.62
CA SER A 102 2.31 -7.34 5.75
C SER A 102 1.14 -7.04 6.68
N GLY A 103 0.96 -5.77 7.04
CA GLY A 103 -0.18 -5.30 7.83
C GLY A 103 -1.52 -5.65 7.18
N VAL A 104 -1.70 -5.49 5.87
CA VAL A 104 -2.93 -5.90 5.19
C VAL A 104 -3.20 -7.40 5.35
N LEU A 105 -2.20 -8.26 5.18
CA LEU A 105 -2.37 -9.71 5.38
C LEU A 105 -2.67 -10.08 6.84
N GLU A 106 -2.04 -9.39 7.79
CA GLU A 106 -2.30 -9.59 9.22
C GLU A 106 -3.76 -9.27 9.58
N GLN A 107 -4.38 -8.26 8.94
CA GLN A 107 -5.81 -7.95 9.16
C GLN A 107 -6.77 -9.04 8.68
N ALA A 108 -6.30 -9.97 7.85
CA ALA A 108 -7.07 -11.13 7.39
C ALA A 108 -6.90 -12.35 8.31
N CYS A 109 -5.97 -12.30 9.26
CA CYS A 109 -5.75 -13.36 10.23
C CYS A 109 -6.70 -13.22 11.44
N PRO A 110 -7.11 -14.33 12.09
CA PRO A 110 -7.88 -14.27 13.32
C PRO A 110 -7.08 -13.63 14.47
N GLU A 111 -7.77 -12.91 15.37
CA GLU A 111 -7.10 -12.27 16.51
C GLU A 111 -6.36 -13.31 17.38
N GLY A 112 -5.15 -12.97 17.81
CA GLY A 112 -4.34 -13.84 18.68
C GLY A 112 -3.55 -14.95 17.98
N THR A 113 -3.75 -15.16 16.68
CA THR A 113 -2.95 -16.15 15.90
C THR A 113 -1.55 -15.64 15.55
N LEU A 114 -1.38 -14.32 15.51
CA LEU A 114 -0.09 -13.68 15.25
C LEU A 114 0.70 -13.58 16.56
N THR A 115 1.77 -14.38 16.69
CA THR A 115 2.77 -14.18 17.75
C THR A 115 3.34 -12.78 17.62
N GLN A 116 3.41 -12.02 18.73
CA GLN A 116 3.79 -10.60 18.77
C GLN A 116 5.21 -10.37 18.22
N THR A 117 5.36 -10.39 16.91
CA THR A 117 6.66 -10.21 16.27
C THR A 117 6.78 -8.74 15.93
N THR A 118 7.42 -8.02 16.86
CA THR A 118 7.93 -6.65 16.78
C THR A 118 6.94 -5.49 17.03
N ALA A 119 7.36 -4.60 17.93
CA ALA A 119 6.57 -3.59 18.61
C ALA A 119 6.17 -2.36 17.77
N ILE A 120 6.31 -2.37 16.43
CA ILE A 120 6.00 -1.21 15.60
C ILE A 120 4.75 -1.49 14.77
N LYS A 121 3.63 -1.15 15.39
CA LYS A 121 2.27 -1.53 15.03
C LYS A 121 1.48 -0.31 14.54
N LYS A 122 1.97 0.32 13.47
CA LYS A 122 1.29 1.37 12.68
C LYS A 122 1.72 1.18 11.22
N PRO A 123 0.78 1.25 10.25
CA PRO A 123 -0.48 2.00 10.30
C PRO A 123 -1.74 1.25 10.77
N PHE A 124 -1.69 -0.07 10.93
CA PHE A 124 -2.83 -0.89 11.31
C PHE A 124 -3.01 -0.99 12.83
N ALA A 125 -4.25 -1.10 13.31
CA ALA A 125 -4.51 -1.42 14.69
C ALA A 125 -4.34 -2.92 14.95
N LEU A 126 -4.14 -3.28 16.22
CA LEU A 126 -3.67 -4.62 16.62
C LEU A 126 -4.72 -5.66 16.84
N THR A 127 -5.90 -5.17 17.10
CA THR A 127 -7.11 -5.93 17.37
C THR A 127 -8.11 -5.60 16.26
N SER A 128 -7.61 -5.30 15.06
CA SER A 128 -8.48 -4.97 13.95
C SER A 128 -8.42 -6.11 12.95
N SER A 129 -9.30 -7.09 13.10
CA SER A 129 -9.56 -8.13 12.09
C SER A 129 -10.41 -7.58 10.94
N LEU A 130 -9.98 -6.45 10.35
CA LEU A 130 -10.77 -5.72 9.33
C LEU A 130 -11.06 -6.57 8.10
N LEU A 131 -10.15 -7.46 7.74
CA LEU A 131 -10.23 -8.30 6.55
C LEU A 131 -10.55 -9.76 6.89
N LEU A 132 -10.70 -10.10 8.17
CA LEU A 132 -11.08 -11.44 8.58
C LEU A 132 -12.42 -11.81 7.94
N GLN A 133 -12.43 -13.00 7.33
CA GLN A 133 -13.59 -13.56 6.67
C GLN A 133 -14.35 -14.40 7.69
N SER A 134 -15.58 -13.99 8.00
CA SER A 134 -16.49 -14.76 8.84
C SER A 134 -17.34 -15.67 7.98
N GLY A 135 -17.12 -16.98 8.04
CA GLY A 135 -17.99 -18.00 7.44
C GLY A 135 -17.86 -18.15 5.91
N LEU A 136 -17.45 -19.34 5.48
CA LEU A 136 -17.28 -19.75 4.08
C LEU A 136 -18.61 -20.07 3.36
N ASN A 137 -19.73 -19.49 3.82
CA ASN A 137 -21.07 -19.82 3.33
C ASN A 137 -21.58 -18.86 2.24
N ASP A 138 -20.91 -17.73 2.03
CA ASP A 138 -21.19 -16.86 0.89
C ASP A 138 -20.56 -17.50 -0.35
N THR A 139 -21.39 -18.09 -1.20
CA THR A 139 -21.00 -18.59 -2.52
C THR A 139 -20.08 -17.59 -3.20
N VAL A 140 -18.79 -17.94 -3.33
CA VAL A 140 -17.81 -17.12 -4.04
C VAL A 140 -18.30 -17.03 -5.48
N ASP A 141 -18.95 -15.90 -5.83
CA ASP A 141 -19.41 -15.66 -7.19
C ASP A 141 -18.18 -15.76 -8.10
N SER A 142 -18.20 -16.70 -9.04
CA SER A 142 -17.13 -16.93 -10.01
C SER A 142 -16.82 -15.70 -10.87
N ARG A 143 -17.68 -14.66 -10.79
CA ARG A 143 -17.50 -13.34 -11.41
C ARG A 143 -16.70 -12.34 -10.57
N ILE A 144 -16.24 -12.68 -9.37
CA ILE A 144 -15.42 -11.77 -8.56
C ILE A 144 -14.09 -11.53 -9.29
N LYS A 145 -13.98 -10.36 -9.93
CA LYS A 145 -12.70 -9.85 -10.41
C LYS A 145 -11.84 -9.55 -9.18
N PHE A 146 -10.70 -10.22 -9.04
CA PHE A 146 -9.73 -10.00 -7.95
C PHE A 146 -8.96 -8.67 -8.02
N GLN A 147 -9.51 -7.67 -8.71
CA GLN A 147 -8.92 -6.36 -8.91
C GLN A 147 -9.72 -5.29 -8.18
N LEU A 148 -9.03 -4.44 -7.43
CA LEU A 148 -9.65 -3.25 -6.82
C LEU A 148 -10.26 -2.33 -7.89
N THR A 149 -11.32 -1.64 -7.50
CA THR A 149 -12.11 -0.74 -8.35
C THR A 149 -12.02 0.69 -7.83
N ALA A 150 -12.31 1.67 -8.69
CA ALA A 150 -12.34 3.07 -8.27
C ALA A 150 -13.34 3.35 -7.12
N LYS A 151 -14.43 2.57 -7.02
CA LYS A 151 -15.40 2.66 -5.93
C LYS A 151 -14.78 2.34 -4.57
N ASP A 152 -13.75 1.47 -4.54
CA ASP A 152 -13.05 1.09 -3.32
C ASP A 152 -12.27 2.27 -2.69
N LEU A 153 -11.93 3.31 -3.47
CA LEU A 153 -11.25 4.51 -2.99
C LEU A 153 -12.17 5.50 -2.26
N LEU A 154 -13.50 5.34 -2.43
CA LEU A 154 -14.50 6.33 -2.05
C LEU A 154 -15.43 5.85 -0.92
N SER A 155 -15.77 4.56 -0.87
CA SER A 155 -16.67 4.01 0.14
C SER A 155 -15.91 3.48 1.36
N PRO A 156 -16.32 3.82 2.60
CA PRO A 156 -15.71 3.29 3.82
C PRO A 156 -16.10 1.84 4.13
N GLU A 157 -17.17 1.32 3.54
CA GLU A 157 -17.80 0.06 3.93
C GLU A 157 -16.95 -1.17 3.56
N LEU A 158 -16.66 -2.01 4.55
CA LEU A 158 -15.93 -3.27 4.39
C LEU A 158 -16.88 -4.41 4.00
N THR A 159 -17.07 -4.62 2.69
CA THR A 159 -17.86 -5.74 2.16
C THR A 159 -17.01 -7.01 2.01
N THR A 160 -17.62 -8.20 2.10
CA THR A 160 -16.94 -9.49 1.84
C THR A 160 -16.22 -9.47 0.48
N SER A 161 -16.88 -8.96 -0.56
CA SER A 161 -16.29 -8.83 -1.89
C SER A 161 -15.03 -7.96 -1.89
N PHE A 162 -15.01 -6.86 -1.12
CA PHE A 162 -13.83 -6.00 -1.01
C PHE A 162 -12.71 -6.71 -0.26
N LYS A 163 -13.01 -7.40 0.85
CA LYS A 163 -12.01 -8.13 1.63
C LYS A 163 -11.25 -9.13 0.74
N MET A 164 -11.98 -9.91 -0.05
CA MET A 164 -11.40 -10.86 -1.01
C MET A 164 -10.50 -10.18 -2.05
N ARG A 165 -10.97 -9.08 -2.65
CA ARG A 165 -10.17 -8.33 -3.63
C ARG A 165 -8.93 -7.69 -3.02
N ALA A 166 -9.03 -7.17 -1.80
CA ALA A 166 -7.90 -6.59 -1.08
C ALA A 166 -6.84 -7.64 -0.79
N ILE A 167 -7.22 -8.79 -0.23
CA ILE A 167 -6.30 -9.91 0.05
C ILE A 167 -5.65 -10.41 -1.25
N ALA A 168 -6.44 -10.70 -2.28
CA ALA A 168 -5.92 -11.19 -3.57
C ALA A 168 -4.95 -10.19 -4.22
N CYS A 169 -5.28 -8.89 -4.19
CA CYS A 169 -4.40 -7.83 -4.68
C CYS A 169 -3.08 -7.77 -3.89
N THR A 170 -3.15 -7.89 -2.56
CA THR A 170 -1.97 -7.89 -1.69
C THR A 170 -1.07 -9.10 -1.97
N VAL A 171 -1.63 -10.31 -2.11
CA VAL A 171 -0.87 -11.52 -2.47
C VAL A 171 -0.19 -11.35 -3.83
N SER A 172 -0.89 -10.79 -4.82
CA SER A 172 -0.30 -10.48 -6.13
C SER A 172 0.87 -9.49 -6.01
N PHE A 173 0.74 -8.43 -5.21
CA PHE A 173 1.82 -7.46 -4.98
C PHE A 173 3.01 -8.05 -4.25
N VAL A 174 2.79 -8.94 -3.28
CA VAL A 174 3.88 -9.68 -2.62
C VAL A 174 4.66 -10.51 -3.64
N GLY A 175 3.97 -11.18 -4.58
CA GLY A 175 4.60 -11.91 -5.67
C GLY A 175 5.45 -11.03 -6.57
N VAL A 176 4.90 -9.90 -7.03
CA VAL A 176 5.64 -8.92 -7.87
C VAL A 176 6.86 -8.37 -7.14
N LEU A 177 6.69 -7.96 -5.88
CA LEU A 177 7.78 -7.45 -5.06
C LEU A 177 8.87 -8.50 -4.88
N TYR A 178 8.51 -9.76 -4.63
CA TYR A 178 9.48 -10.83 -4.52
C TYR A 178 10.30 -10.99 -5.80
N THR A 179 9.64 -11.00 -6.98
CA THR A 179 10.31 -11.04 -8.29
C THR A 179 11.27 -9.88 -8.47
N GLN A 180 10.87 -8.66 -8.11
CA GLN A 180 11.73 -7.46 -8.20
C GLN A 180 12.95 -7.55 -7.29
N LEU A 181 12.80 -8.14 -6.10
CA LEU A 181 13.87 -8.20 -5.10
C LEU A 181 14.81 -9.40 -5.24
N GLN A 182 14.55 -10.38 -6.11
CA GLN A 182 15.33 -11.64 -6.23
C GLN A 182 16.85 -11.48 -6.32
N HIS A 183 17.32 -10.32 -6.78
CA HIS A 183 18.73 -9.99 -6.91
C HIS A 183 19.42 -9.60 -5.59
N LEU A 184 18.67 -9.47 -4.49
CA LEU A 184 19.19 -9.04 -3.18
C LEU A 184 19.28 -10.23 -2.21
N GLU A 185 20.39 -10.32 -1.49
CA GLU A 185 20.62 -11.36 -0.48
C GLU A 185 19.65 -11.27 0.72
N THR A 186 18.99 -10.12 0.90
CA THR A 186 18.07 -9.84 2.00
C THR A 186 16.63 -10.30 1.75
N VAL A 187 16.32 -10.82 0.55
CA VAL A 187 14.99 -11.34 0.19
C VAL A 187 14.41 -12.30 1.23
N PRO A 188 15.15 -13.28 1.79
CA PRO A 188 14.60 -14.20 2.77
C PRO A 188 14.08 -13.50 4.03
N ILE A 189 14.71 -12.38 4.42
CA ILE A 189 14.31 -11.58 5.58
C ILE A 189 12.93 -10.95 5.32
N TYR A 190 12.74 -10.33 4.14
CA TYR A 190 11.47 -9.73 3.76
C TYR A 190 10.37 -10.77 3.54
N ALA A 191 10.70 -11.90 2.90
CA ALA A 191 9.75 -12.98 2.65
C ALA A 191 9.16 -13.55 3.94
N LYS A 192 9.95 -13.64 5.02
CA LYS A 192 9.52 -14.15 6.32
C LYS A 192 8.32 -13.39 6.89
N HIS A 193 8.24 -12.07 6.66
CA HIS A 193 7.12 -11.24 7.13
C HIS A 193 5.79 -11.62 6.47
N PHE A 194 5.81 -12.08 5.22
CA PHE A 194 4.59 -12.47 4.51
C PHE A 194 4.23 -13.94 4.75
N LEU A 195 5.22 -14.83 4.77
CA LEU A 195 5.00 -16.28 4.86
C LEU A 195 4.22 -16.69 6.10
N HIS A 196 4.50 -16.06 7.25
CA HIS A 196 3.80 -16.37 8.49
C HIS A 196 2.28 -16.10 8.38
N SER A 197 1.89 -14.92 7.90
CA SER A 197 0.48 -14.57 7.72
C SER A 197 -0.20 -15.43 6.64
N LEU A 198 0.51 -15.74 5.55
CA LEU A 198 0.01 -16.63 4.50
C LEU A 198 -0.25 -18.05 5.01
N GLN A 199 0.64 -18.60 5.85
CA GLN A 199 0.47 -19.92 6.46
C GLN A 199 -0.74 -19.98 7.39
N ILE A 200 -0.94 -18.93 8.20
CA ILE A 200 -2.12 -18.84 9.07
C ILE A 200 -3.40 -18.83 8.23
N MET A 201 -3.47 -18.01 7.20
CA MET A 201 -4.64 -17.94 6.32
C MET A 201 -4.90 -19.25 5.55
N HIS A 202 -3.87 -20.00 5.17
CA HIS A 202 -4.02 -21.30 4.51
C HIS A 202 -4.58 -22.37 5.47
N ASN A 203 -4.23 -22.29 6.75
CA ASN A 203 -4.62 -23.27 7.77
C ASN A 203 -5.93 -22.91 8.50
N SER A 204 -6.53 -21.76 8.18
CA SER A 204 -7.80 -21.26 8.73
C SER A 204 -8.97 -21.65 7.84
#